data_AF-A0A969U7A5-F1
#
_entry.id   AF-A0A969U7A5-F1
#
_cell.length_a   1.000
_cell.length_b   1.000
_cell.length_c   1.000
_cell.angle_alpha   90.00
_cell.angle_beta   90.00
_cell.angle_gamma   90.00
#
_symmetry.space_group_name_H-M   'P 1'
#
loop_
_entity.id
_entity.type
_entity.pdbx_description
1 polymer ?
#
loop_
_entity_poly.entity_id
_entity_poly.type
_entity_poly.pdbx_seq_one_letter_code
_entity_poly.pdbx_strand_id
1 'polypeptide(L)'
;MAIYHLSASIVKRSAGRSVAAAAAYRAGCKIEDLSTGITHDYTRKRGVDYSEIIAPVNGENWTTDRSQLWNRVEQSEKRKDAQLAREITIAIPVELDRASQIKLVREYVRSNYVDRGMIADINLHHLNGENPHAHILLSMRNLRTNPEGELTSPLLESERILNGNATRSEETLRNAV
;
A
#
# COMPACT_ATOMS: atom_id res chain seq x y z
N MET A 1 26.71 -15.00 3.25
CA MET A 1 26.25 -15.85 2.13
C MET A 1 24.83 -15.42 1.81
N ALA A 2 24.59 -14.85 0.63
CA ALA A 2 23.25 -14.49 0.19
C ALA A 2 22.35 -15.74 0.17
N ILE A 3 21.26 -15.72 0.95
CA ILE A 3 20.23 -16.74 0.94
C ILE A 3 19.03 -16.15 0.20
N TYR A 4 18.56 -16.86 -0.83
CA TYR A 4 17.31 -16.51 -1.47
C TYR A 4 16.15 -16.78 -0.52
N HIS A 5 15.33 -15.75 -0.26
CA HIS A 5 14.05 -15.89 0.42
C HIS A 5 13.00 -15.06 -0.30
N LEU A 6 11.88 -15.71 -0.63
CA LEU A 6 10.66 -15.06 -1.06
C LEU A 6 9.48 -15.75 -0.39
N SER A 7 8.60 -14.96 0.22
CA SER A 7 7.30 -15.43 0.71
C SER A 7 6.18 -14.58 0.11
N ALA A 8 5.04 -15.23 -0.16
CA ALA A 8 3.85 -14.59 -0.69
C ALA A 8 2.64 -14.96 0.16
N SER A 9 1.85 -13.96 0.54
CA SER A 9 0.62 -14.14 1.32
C SER A 9 -0.44 -13.13 0.89
N ILE A 10 -1.63 -13.25 1.48
CA ILE A 10 -2.77 -12.37 1.19
C ILE A 10 -3.22 -11.71 2.49
N VAL A 11 -3.44 -10.40 2.45
CA VAL A 11 -4.16 -9.66 3.49
C VAL A 11 -5.66 -9.91 3.28
N LYS A 12 -6.29 -10.66 4.18
CA LYS A 12 -7.71 -11.04 4.08
C LYS A 12 -8.49 -10.53 5.28
N ARG A 13 -9.67 -9.97 5.02
CA ARG A 13 -10.58 -9.50 6.08
C ARG A 13 -11.10 -10.65 6.94
N SER A 14 -11.38 -11.82 6.34
CA SER A 14 -11.80 -13.02 7.08
C SER A 14 -10.77 -13.56 8.06
N ALA A 15 -9.50 -13.18 7.91
CA ALA A 15 -8.43 -13.49 8.86
C ALA A 15 -8.25 -12.39 9.92
N GLY A 16 -9.20 -11.45 10.04
CA GLY A 16 -9.13 -10.31 10.96
C GLY A 16 -8.07 -9.27 10.58
N ARG A 17 -7.57 -9.27 9.34
CA ARG A 17 -6.53 -8.34 8.89
C ARG A 17 -7.15 -7.12 8.22
N SER A 18 -6.63 -5.94 8.56
CA SER A 18 -6.86 -4.67 7.86
C SER A 18 -5.65 -4.35 6.97
N VAL A 19 -5.89 -3.87 5.75
CA VAL A 19 -4.83 -3.43 4.85
C VAL A 19 -4.28 -2.06 5.26
N ALA A 20 -5.08 -1.20 5.88
CA ALA A 20 -4.62 0.04 6.50
C ALA A 20 -3.63 -0.26 7.64
N ALA A 21 -3.98 -1.20 8.53
CA ALA A 21 -3.07 -1.68 9.58
C ALA A 21 -1.78 -2.27 8.99
N ALA A 22 -1.92 -3.09 7.94
CA ALA A 22 -0.79 -3.73 7.29
C ALA A 22 0.19 -2.71 6.70
N ALA A 23 -0.32 -1.72 5.97
CA ALA A 23 0.48 -0.66 5.38
C ALA A 23 1.17 0.20 6.45
N ALA A 24 0.43 0.62 7.48
CA ALA A 24 0.97 1.43 8.58
C ALA A 24 2.13 0.71 9.29
N TYR A 25 1.96 -0.59 9.58
CA TYR A 25 2.99 -1.40 10.23
C TYR A 25 4.26 -1.53 9.38
N ARG A 26 4.12 -1.75 8.07
CA ARG A 26 5.29 -1.94 7.17
C ARG A 26 6.02 -0.63 6.91
N ALA A 27 5.30 0.48 6.79
CA ALA A 27 5.89 1.79 6.57
C ALA A 27 6.33 2.49 7.86
N GLY A 28 6.01 1.96 9.04
CA GLY A 28 6.32 2.61 10.32
C GLY A 28 5.63 3.97 10.44
N CYS A 29 4.39 4.08 9.96
CA CYS A 29 3.63 5.32 9.94
C CYS A 29 2.30 5.18 10.69
N LYS A 30 1.53 6.27 10.69
CA LYS A 30 0.18 6.33 11.26
C LYS A 30 -0.85 6.37 10.13
N ILE A 31 -1.82 5.46 10.17
CA ILE A 31 -2.96 5.45 9.24
C ILE A 31 -4.23 5.20 10.05
N GLU A 32 -5.26 6.02 9.82
CA GLU A 32 -6.61 5.73 10.30
C GLU A 32 -7.35 4.87 9.27
N ASP A 33 -7.90 3.75 9.71
CA ASP A 33 -8.79 2.92 8.90
C ASP A 33 -10.19 3.53 8.93
N LEU A 34 -10.56 4.23 7.87
CA LEU A 34 -11.84 4.93 7.74
C LEU A 34 -13.05 3.99 7.71
N SER A 35 -12.85 2.68 7.52
CA SER A 35 -13.95 1.71 7.55
C SER A 35 -14.31 1.28 8.97
N THR A 36 -13.37 1.37 9.91
CA THR A 36 -13.55 0.96 11.31
C THR A 36 -13.40 2.10 12.32
N GLY A 37 -12.82 3.24 11.91
CA GLY A 37 -12.43 4.35 12.79
C GLY A 37 -11.18 4.08 13.62
N ILE A 38 -10.53 2.92 13.44
CA ILE A 38 -9.35 2.55 14.24
C ILE A 38 -8.11 3.23 13.66
N THR A 39 -7.36 3.92 14.52
CA THR A 39 -6.04 4.45 14.17
C THR A 39 -4.95 3.42 14.44
N HIS A 40 -4.19 3.08 13.39
CA HIS A 40 -3.01 2.23 13.46
C HIS A 40 -1.75 3.11 13.49
N ASP A 41 -1.19 3.32 14.68
CA ASP A 41 0.00 4.14 14.89
C ASP A 41 1.25 3.28 15.13
N TYR A 42 2.09 3.18 14.10
CA TYR A 42 3.38 2.48 14.16
C TYR A 42 4.56 3.44 13.99
N THR A 43 4.38 4.73 14.29
CA THR A 43 5.45 5.75 14.17
C THR A 43 6.66 5.48 15.07
N ARG A 44 6.49 4.65 16.11
CA ARG A 44 7.58 4.20 16.99
C ARG A 44 8.36 2.99 16.45
N LYS A 45 7.92 2.39 15.34
CA LYS A 45 8.61 1.25 14.72
C LYS A 45 9.96 1.71 14.19
N ARG A 46 10.99 0.92 14.47
CA ARG A 46 12.35 1.12 13.96
C ARG A 46 12.67 0.10 12.88
N GLY A 47 13.72 0.37 12.12
CA GLY A 47 14.21 -0.55 11.09
C GLY A 47 13.55 -0.39 9.73
N VAL A 48 12.69 0.62 9.53
CA VAL A 48 12.20 1.01 8.20
C VAL A 48 13.21 1.98 7.59
N ASP A 49 13.94 1.55 6.56
CA ASP A 49 15.03 2.30 5.95
C ASP A 49 14.61 3.06 4.69
N TYR A 50 13.59 2.56 3.99
CA TYR A 50 13.07 3.18 2.79
C TYR A 50 11.61 2.76 2.56
N SER A 51 10.77 3.71 2.17
CA SER A 51 9.36 3.49 1.88
C SER A 51 8.94 4.29 0.65
N GLU A 52 8.25 3.65 -0.29
CA GLU A 52 7.80 4.27 -1.54
C GLU A 52 6.53 3.59 -2.03
N ILE A 53 5.64 4.34 -2.69
CA ILE A 53 4.57 3.76 -3.50
C ILE A 53 4.90 3.97 -4.98
N ILE A 54 4.81 2.89 -5.75
CA ILE A 54 5.05 2.86 -7.19
C ILE A 54 3.73 2.48 -7.86
N ALA A 55 3.18 3.40 -8.65
CA ALA A 55 1.95 3.20 -9.40
C ALA A 55 2.26 3.01 -10.90
N PRO A 56 1.39 2.29 -11.65
CA PRO A 56 1.54 2.08 -13.09
C PRO A 56 1.32 3.35 -13.91
N VAL A 57 0.56 4.29 -13.36
CA VAL A 57 0.24 5.57 -13.97
C VAL A 57 0.45 6.63 -12.91
N ASN A 58 1.27 7.63 -13.23
CA ASN A 58 1.51 8.77 -12.35
C ASN A 58 0.49 9.87 -12.70
N GLY A 59 -0.17 10.45 -11.71
CA GLY A 59 -1.06 11.60 -11.96
C GLY A 59 -2.12 11.86 -10.89
N GLU A 60 -2.48 10.86 -10.08
CA GLU A 60 -3.47 11.03 -9.03
C GLU A 60 -2.83 10.96 -7.64
N ASN A 61 -3.03 12.02 -6.84
CA ASN A 61 -2.40 12.15 -5.52
C ASN A 61 -2.66 10.95 -4.59
N TRP A 62 -3.83 10.32 -4.68
CA TRP A 62 -4.19 9.17 -3.84
C TRP A 62 -3.37 7.91 -4.16
N THR A 63 -2.84 7.77 -5.39
CA THR A 63 -2.02 6.61 -5.78
C THR A 63 -0.62 6.63 -5.19
N THR A 64 -0.17 7.78 -4.70
CA THR A 64 1.13 7.98 -4.05
C THR A 64 1.01 8.32 -2.56
N ASP A 65 -0.19 8.60 -2.07
CA ASP A 65 -0.48 8.76 -0.64
C ASP A 65 -0.92 7.42 -0.03
N ARG A 66 -0.15 6.93 0.93
CA ARG A 66 -0.37 5.61 1.55
C ARG A 66 -1.68 5.51 2.31
N SER A 67 -2.06 6.57 3.03
CA SER A 67 -3.30 6.57 3.80
C SER A 67 -4.50 6.52 2.86
N GLN A 68 -4.48 7.35 1.82
CA GLN A 68 -5.55 7.41 0.82
C GLN A 68 -5.64 6.11 0.03
N LEU A 69 -4.51 5.59 -0.48
CA LEU A 69 -4.47 4.33 -1.23
C LEU A 69 -5.12 3.18 -0.47
N TRP A 70 -4.66 2.91 0.76
CA TRP A 70 -5.10 1.72 1.48
C TRP A 70 -6.48 1.86 2.09
N ASN A 71 -6.92 3.08 2.43
CA ASN A 71 -8.32 3.33 2.78
C ASN A 71 -9.25 3.13 1.57
N ARG A 72 -8.80 3.53 0.38
CA ARG A 72 -9.57 3.31 -0.84
C ARG A 72 -9.75 1.83 -1.15
N VAL A 73 -8.69 1.04 -0.94
CA VAL A 73 -8.78 -0.43 -1.01
C VAL A 73 -9.76 -1.00 0.02
N GLU A 74 -9.64 -0.63 1.30
CA GLU A 74 -10.58 -1.09 2.36
C GLU A 74 -12.04 -0.83 1.99
N GLN A 75 -12.31 0.39 1.52
CA GLN A 75 -13.66 0.82 1.18
C GLN A 75 -14.17 0.19 -0.10
N SER A 76 -13.33 -0.03 -1.11
CA SER A 76 -13.76 -0.64 -2.38
C SER A 76 -14.24 -2.09 -2.20
N GLU A 77 -13.63 -2.84 -1.28
CA GLU A 77 -13.93 -4.24 -1.07
C GLU A 77 -15.00 -4.41 0.02
N LYS A 78 -16.24 -4.77 -0.37
CA LYS A 78 -17.40 -4.81 0.56
C LYS A 78 -17.61 -6.14 1.28
N ARG A 79 -17.04 -7.24 0.76
CA ARG A 79 -17.29 -8.58 1.30
C ARG A 79 -16.55 -8.83 2.61
N LYS A 80 -17.15 -9.57 3.54
CA LYS A 80 -16.52 -9.96 4.81
C LYS A 80 -15.26 -10.83 4.65
N ASP A 81 -15.16 -11.54 3.53
CA ASP A 81 -14.04 -12.42 3.18
C ASP A 81 -13.17 -11.86 2.06
N ALA A 82 -13.25 -10.53 1.83
CA ALA A 82 -12.46 -9.86 0.82
C ALA A 82 -10.94 -10.10 1.01
N GLN A 83 -10.27 -10.25 -0.13
CA GLN A 83 -8.82 -10.19 -0.22
C GLN A 83 -8.45 -8.75 -0.56
N LEU A 84 -7.66 -8.10 0.29
CA LEU A 84 -7.43 -6.66 0.23
C LEU A 84 -6.13 -6.33 -0.50
N ALA A 85 -5.07 -7.09 -0.22
CA ALA A 85 -3.77 -6.92 -0.86
C ALA A 85 -3.01 -8.24 -0.94
N ARG A 86 -2.08 -8.33 -1.90
CA ARG A 86 -1.03 -9.35 -1.88
C ARG A 86 0.14 -8.80 -1.09
N GLU A 87 0.78 -9.65 -0.31
CA GLU A 87 2.00 -9.30 0.42
C GLU A 87 3.12 -10.21 -0.04
N ILE A 88 4.19 -9.63 -0.55
CA ILE A 88 5.42 -10.32 -0.90
C ILE A 88 6.51 -9.84 0.04
N THR A 89 7.28 -10.76 0.63
CA THR A 89 8.51 -10.43 1.36
C THR A 89 9.68 -11.06 0.63
N ILE A 90 10.71 -10.26 0.33
CA ILE A 90 11.94 -10.71 -0.33
C ILE A 90 13.16 -10.37 0.51
N ALA A 91 14.13 -11.29 0.59
CA ALA A 91 15.45 -10.96 1.10
C ALA A 91 16.22 -10.12 0.06
N ILE A 92 17.07 -9.22 0.56
CA ILE A 92 17.94 -8.37 -0.24
C ILE A 92 19.39 -8.84 -0.01
N PRO A 93 20.26 -8.87 -1.05
CA PRO A 93 21.67 -9.20 -0.83
C PRO A 93 22.37 -8.16 0.06
N VAL A 94 23.09 -8.63 1.07
CA VAL A 94 23.87 -7.79 2.00
C VAL A 94 25.11 -7.18 1.34
N GLU A 95 25.55 -7.76 0.23
CA GLU A 95 26.72 -7.35 -0.54
C GLU A 95 26.48 -6.07 -1.36
N LEU A 96 25.22 -5.68 -1.54
CA LEU A 96 24.84 -4.47 -2.28
C LEU A 96 24.86 -3.24 -1.36
N ASP A 97 25.34 -2.11 -1.90
CA ASP A 97 25.17 -0.83 -1.24
C ASP A 97 23.69 -0.41 -1.18
N ARG A 98 23.38 0.54 -0.28
CA ARG A 98 22.00 1.00 -0.03
C ARG A 98 21.28 1.46 -1.30
N ALA A 99 21.98 2.17 -2.19
CA ALA A 99 21.38 2.67 -3.42
C ALA A 99 21.01 1.52 -4.37
N SER A 100 21.89 0.53 -4.48
CA SER A 100 21.71 -0.68 -5.28
C SER A 100 20.63 -1.60 -4.72
N GLN A 101 20.53 -1.72 -3.39
CA GLN A 101 19.43 -2.44 -2.72
C GLN A 101 18.06 -1.83 -3.06
N ILE A 102 17.93 -0.51 -2.94
CA ILE A 102 16.68 0.20 -3.28
C ILE A 102 16.38 0.03 -4.78
N LYS A 103 17.37 0.25 -5.64
CA LYS A 103 17.23 0.11 -7.10
C LYS A 103 16.76 -1.29 -7.48
N LEU A 104 17.38 -2.33 -6.92
CA LEU A 104 17.02 -3.73 -7.16
C LEU A 104 15.55 -4.00 -6.85
N VAL A 105 15.07 -3.58 -5.67
CA VAL A 105 13.66 -3.80 -5.28
C VAL A 105 12.72 -3.01 -6.18
N ARG A 106 13.04 -1.75 -6.51
CA ARG A 106 12.21 -0.93 -7.41
C ARG A 106 12.09 -1.55 -8.79
N GLU A 107 13.19 -2.01 -9.39
CA GLU A 107 13.21 -2.66 -10.70
C GLU A 107 12.46 -4.00 -10.69
N TYR A 108 12.67 -4.81 -9.66
CA TYR A 108 11.95 -6.07 -9.46
C TYR A 108 10.44 -5.82 -9.40
N VAL A 109 10.00 -4.86 -8.57
CA VAL A 109 8.58 -4.58 -8.37
C VAL A 109 7.95 -3.98 -9.63
N ARG A 110 8.66 -3.10 -10.34
CA ARG A 110 8.18 -2.53 -11.60
C ARG A 110 7.90 -3.62 -12.64
N SER A 111 8.93 -4.38 -12.98
CA SER A 111 8.88 -5.39 -14.04
C SER A 111 7.90 -6.54 -13.76
N ASN A 112 7.73 -6.92 -12.49
CA ASN A 112 6.89 -8.08 -12.14
C ASN A 112 5.45 -7.72 -11.81
N TYR A 113 5.17 -6.50 -11.33
CA TYR A 113 3.86 -6.13 -10.80
C TYR A 113 3.31 -4.82 -11.37
N VAL A 114 4.09 -3.74 -11.31
CA VAL A 114 3.60 -2.40 -11.68
C VAL A 114 3.29 -2.33 -13.17
N ASP A 115 4.17 -2.83 -14.04
CA ASP A 115 3.93 -2.84 -15.49
C ASP A 115 2.71 -3.68 -15.88
N ARG A 116 2.23 -4.53 -14.96
CA ARG A 116 1.00 -5.33 -15.12
C ARG A 116 -0.24 -4.64 -14.55
N GLY A 117 -0.11 -3.41 -14.05
CA GLY A 117 -1.18 -2.56 -13.54
C GLY A 117 -1.37 -2.59 -12.02
N MET A 118 -0.52 -3.27 -11.25
CA MET A 118 -0.65 -3.25 -9.79
C MET A 118 -0.01 -2.00 -9.19
N ILE A 119 -0.62 -1.41 -8.16
CA ILE A 119 0.05 -0.41 -7.32
C ILE A 119 0.87 -1.16 -6.27
N ALA A 120 2.12 -0.77 -6.05
CA ALA A 120 3.03 -1.41 -5.11
C ALA A 120 3.50 -0.43 -4.03
N ASP A 121 3.25 -0.75 -2.77
CA ASP A 121 3.81 -0.06 -1.61
C ASP A 121 4.99 -0.88 -1.07
N ILE A 122 6.20 -0.39 -1.32
CA ILE A 122 7.45 -1.04 -0.94
C ILE A 122 8.00 -0.43 0.34
N ASN A 123 8.43 -1.30 1.25
CA ASN A 123 9.00 -0.92 2.53
C ASN A 123 10.22 -1.80 2.80
N LEU A 124 11.41 -1.21 2.73
CA LEU A 124 12.68 -1.90 2.87
C LEU A 124 13.19 -1.72 4.29
N HIS A 125 13.50 -2.84 4.94
CA HIS A 125 13.86 -2.89 6.34
C HIS A 125 15.28 -3.41 6.52
N HIS A 126 15.96 -2.89 7.54
CA HIS A 126 17.29 -3.33 8.00
C HIS A 126 18.36 -3.38 6.89
N LEU A 127 18.39 -2.37 6.02
CA LEU A 127 19.26 -2.32 4.83
C LEU A 127 20.76 -2.41 5.16
N ASN A 128 21.16 -1.93 6.33
CA ASN A 128 22.54 -1.99 6.83
C ASN A 128 22.80 -3.18 7.80
N GLY A 129 21.81 -4.06 8.00
CA GLY A 129 21.89 -5.17 8.94
C GLY A 129 22.23 -6.50 8.27
N GLU A 130 22.19 -7.59 9.05
CA GLU A 130 22.45 -8.95 8.56
C GLU A 130 21.27 -9.57 7.79
N ASN A 131 20.08 -8.96 7.89
CA ASN A 131 18.85 -9.45 7.26
C ASN A 131 18.06 -8.33 6.57
N PRO A 132 18.62 -7.68 5.54
CA PRO A 132 17.90 -6.68 4.77
C PRO A 132 16.80 -7.37 3.96
N HIS A 133 15.59 -6.82 4.02
CA HIS A 133 14.43 -7.37 3.32
C HIS A 133 13.45 -6.29 2.89
N ALA A 134 12.62 -6.58 1.90
CA ALA A 134 11.53 -5.71 1.48
C ALA A 134 10.19 -6.39 1.73
N HIS A 135 9.28 -5.65 2.35
CA HIS A 135 7.84 -5.93 2.30
C HIS A 135 7.22 -5.16 1.14
N ILE A 136 6.48 -5.86 0.29
CA ILE A 136 5.84 -5.33 -0.90
C ILE A 136 4.34 -5.62 -0.78
N LEU A 137 3.55 -4.58 -0.57
CA LEU A 137 2.10 -4.68 -0.53
C LEU A 137 1.54 -4.28 -1.89
N LEU A 138 0.82 -5.18 -2.55
CA LEU A 138 0.32 -5.00 -3.91
C LEU A 138 -1.20 -4.91 -3.93
N SER A 139 -1.74 -3.98 -4.73
CA SER A 139 -3.18 -3.90 -4.96
C SER A 139 -3.73 -5.18 -5.57
N MET A 140 -4.94 -5.58 -5.16
CA MET A 140 -5.65 -6.71 -5.78
C MET A 140 -6.20 -6.38 -7.15
N ARG A 141 -6.68 -5.14 -7.30
CA ARG A 141 -7.24 -4.58 -8.52
C ARG A 141 -6.17 -3.81 -9.28
N ASN A 142 -6.19 -3.92 -10.60
CA ASN A 142 -5.28 -3.18 -11.46
C ASN A 142 -5.77 -1.73 -11.62
N LEU A 143 -4.81 -0.81 -11.71
CA LEU A 143 -4.98 0.55 -12.22
C LEU A 143 -4.41 0.56 -13.66
N ARG A 144 -5.24 0.93 -14.63
CA ARG A 144 -4.87 0.97 -16.04
C ARG A 144 -5.33 2.27 -16.67
N THR A 145 -4.80 2.57 -17.84
CA THR A 145 -5.33 3.61 -18.72
C THR A 145 -6.12 2.95 -19.85
N ASN A 146 -7.31 3.47 -20.18
CA ASN A 146 -8.07 3.03 -21.36
C ASN A 146 -7.44 3.59 -22.66
N PRO A 147 -7.89 3.17 -23.85
CA PRO A 147 -7.37 3.70 -25.12
C PRO A 147 -7.50 5.23 -25.26
N GLU A 148 -8.45 5.84 -24.56
CA GLU A 148 -8.72 7.28 -24.55
C GLU A 148 -7.79 8.07 -23.62
N GLY A 149 -6.95 7.39 -22.83
CA GLY A 149 -6.03 8.06 -21.90
C GLY A 149 -6.58 8.23 -20.48
N GLU A 150 -7.77 7.73 -20.18
CA GLU A 150 -8.42 7.85 -18.88
C GLU A 150 -8.06 6.70 -17.94
N LEU A 151 -7.92 7.02 -16.65
CA LEU A 151 -7.67 6.02 -15.62
C LEU A 151 -8.89 5.12 -15.42
N THR A 152 -8.64 3.83 -15.28
CA THR A 152 -9.63 2.79 -15.04
C THR A 152 -9.16 1.87 -13.92
N SER A 153 -10.00 1.75 -12.89
CA SER A 153 -9.83 0.79 -11.81
C SER A 153 -11.14 0.69 -11.03
N PRO A 154 -11.51 -0.50 -10.50
CA PRO A 154 -12.54 -0.60 -9.47
C PRO A 154 -12.22 0.25 -8.23
N LEU A 155 -10.95 0.63 -8.03
CA LEU A 155 -10.56 1.56 -6.98
C LEU A 155 -11.06 2.99 -7.26
N LEU A 156 -11.33 3.39 -8.49
CA LEU A 156 -11.75 4.77 -8.81
C LEU A 156 -13.18 5.07 -8.33
N GLU A 157 -14.10 4.09 -8.35
CA GLU A 157 -15.50 4.30 -7.94
C GLU A 157 -15.66 4.75 -6.48
N SER A 158 -14.69 4.43 -5.60
CA SER A 158 -14.71 4.86 -4.20
C SER A 158 -14.40 6.35 -3.96
N GLU A 159 -13.99 7.14 -4.97
CA GLU A 159 -13.82 8.61 -4.81
C GLU A 159 -15.10 9.29 -4.34
N ARG A 160 -16.23 8.83 -4.90
CA ARG A 160 -17.56 9.38 -4.58
C ARG A 160 -17.92 9.14 -3.12
N ILE A 161 -17.39 8.08 -2.50
CA ILE A 161 -17.62 7.75 -1.10
C ILE A 161 -16.74 8.59 -0.18
N LEU A 162 -15.46 8.79 -0.53
CA LEU A 162 -14.53 9.63 0.25
C LEU A 162 -14.98 11.10 0.27
N ASN A 163 -15.35 11.66 -0.89
CA ASN A 163 -15.85 13.03 -0.98
C ASN A 163 -17.26 13.19 -0.37
N GLY A 164 -18.10 12.16 -0.42
CA GLY A 164 -19.44 12.17 0.19
C GLY A 164 -19.43 12.08 1.73
N ASN A 165 -18.38 11.53 2.32
CA ASN A 165 -18.20 11.49 3.78
C ASN A 165 -17.56 12.78 4.32
N ALA A 166 -16.68 13.43 3.56
CA ALA A 166 -16.09 14.72 3.93
C ALA A 166 -17.14 15.86 3.95
N THR A 167 -18.10 15.86 3.03
CA THR A 167 -19.22 16.82 3.06
C THR A 167 -20.17 16.58 4.22
N ARG A 168 -20.40 15.31 4.61
CA ARG A 168 -21.28 14.97 5.73
C ARG A 168 -20.71 15.36 7.10
N SER A 169 -19.39 15.27 7.29
CA SER A 169 -18.74 15.71 8.54
C SER A 169 -18.74 17.24 8.69
N GLU A 170 -18.53 18.00 7.60
CA GLU A 170 -18.62 19.46 7.63
C GLU A 170 -20.07 19.97 7.82
N GLU A 171 -21.06 19.30 7.24
CA GLU A 171 -22.48 19.66 7.40
C GLU A 171 -23.00 19.35 8.82
N THR A 172 -22.50 18.28 9.45
CA THR A 172 -22.82 17.95 10.85
C THR A 172 -22.19 18.95 11.83
N LEU A 173 -21.00 19.48 11.53
CA LEU A 173 -20.35 20.52 12.34
C LEU A 173 -20.96 21.91 12.14
N ARG A 174 -21.50 22.22 10.96
CA ARG A 174 -22.24 23.48 10.70
C ARG A 174 -23.62 23.55 11.33
N ASN A 175 -24.30 22.41 11.49
CA ASN A 175 -25.64 22.33 12.08
C ASN A 175 -25.63 22.15 13.62
N ALA A 176 -24.44 22.13 14.24
CA ALA A 176 -24.25 21.99 15.67
C ALA A 176 -23.90 23.31 16.40
N VAL A 177 -24.07 24.46 15.73
CA VAL A 177 -23.89 25.82 16.28
C VAL A 177 -25.19 26.59 16.21
#